data_AF-A0A434CL78-F1
#
_entry.id   AF-A0A434CL78-F1
#
_cell.length_a   1.000
_cell.length_b   1.000
_cell.length_c   1.000
_cell.angle_alpha   90.00
_cell.angle_beta   90.00
_cell.angle_gamma   90.00
#
_symmetry.space_group_name_H-M   'P 1'
#
loop_
_entity.id
_entity.type
_entity.pdbx_description
1 polymer ?
#
loop_
_entity_poly.entity_id
_entity_poly.type
_entity_poly.pdbx_seq_one_letter_code
_entity_poly.pdbx_strand_id
1 'polypeptide(L)' 'MAGSYFGTDGIRGRANRFPMTAEIAMRVGMAAGLSFQRGNHRHRVVLGKDTRLSGYMIENAMVSGLCAAGMDVFLLGPIP' A
#
# COMPACT_ATOMS: atom_id res chain seq x y z
N MET A 1 -13.47 -12.86 -15.74
CA MET A 1 -12.57 -11.82 -16.28
C MET A 1 -11.91 -11.13 -15.11
N ALA A 2 -10.58 -11.22 -14.99
CA ALA A 2 -9.87 -10.60 -13.88
C ALA A 2 -10.03 -9.07 -14.01
N GLY A 3 -10.81 -8.47 -13.11
CA GLY A 3 -10.94 -7.01 -13.07
C GLY A 3 -9.56 -6.42 -12.79
N SER A 4 -9.12 -5.48 -13.63
CA SER A 4 -7.86 -4.77 -13.35
C SER A 4 -8.05 -3.93 -12.08
N TYR A 5 -7.32 -4.26 -11.01
CA TYR A 5 -7.28 -3.43 -9.81
C TYR A 5 -6.61 -2.08 -10.10
N PHE A 6 -5.61 -2.07 -10.98
CA PHE A 6 -4.83 -0.89 -11.35
C PHE A 6 -5.40 -0.23 -12.60
N GLY A 7 -5.83 1.04 -12.48
CA GLY A 7 -6.01 1.94 -13.62
C GLY A 7 -4.71 2.65 -13.97
N THR A 8 -4.80 3.73 -14.77
CA THR A 8 -3.64 4.56 -15.15
C THR A 8 -2.88 5.11 -13.95
N ASP A 9 -3.61 5.53 -12.92
CA ASP A 9 -3.06 6.20 -11.73
C ASP A 9 -3.19 5.34 -10.46
N GLY A 10 -3.12 4.01 -10.61
CA GLY A 10 -3.23 3.08 -9.49
C GLY A 10 -4.67 2.64 -9.16
N ILE A 11 -4.87 2.18 -7.92
CA ILE A 11 -6.17 1.69 -7.43
C ILE A 11 -6.97 2.88 -6.90
N ARG A 12 -8.17 3.10 -7.45
CA ARG A 12 -9.05 4.22 -7.09
C ARG A 12 -10.44 3.74 -6.72
N GLY A 13 -11.10 4.49 -5.85
CA GLY A 13 -12.46 4.20 -5.40
C GLY A 13 -12.81 4.91 -4.11
N ARG A 14 -14.04 4.73 -3.66
CA ARG A 14 -14.49 5.23 -2.36
C ARG A 14 -13.88 4.38 -1.25
N ALA A 15 -13.26 5.00 -0.26
CA ALA A 15 -12.72 4.29 0.90
C ALA A 15 -13.79 3.40 1.57
N ASN A 16 -13.37 2.22 2.04
CA ASN A 16 -14.25 1.17 2.60
C ASN A 16 -15.30 0.62 1.62
N ARG A 17 -15.09 0.78 0.32
CA ARG A 17 -15.84 0.11 -0.74
C ARG A 17 -14.85 -0.50 -1.72
N PHE A 18 -15.22 -1.63 -2.31
CA PHE A 18 -14.41 -2.22 -3.36
C PHE A 18 -14.16 -1.19 -4.49
N PRO A 19 -12.92 -1.01 -4.97
CA PRO A 19 -11.70 -1.76 -4.62
C PRO A 19 -10.82 -1.15 -3.50
N MET A 20 -11.24 -0.04 -2.87
CA MET A 20 -10.49 0.67 -1.82
C MET A 20 -10.86 0.19 -0.40
N THR A 21 -10.62 -1.08 -0.10
CA THR A 21 -10.76 -1.66 1.25
C THR A 21 -9.42 -1.81 1.94
N ALA A 22 -9.41 -1.86 3.29
CA ALA A 22 -8.19 -2.09 4.06
C ALA A 22 -7.54 -3.45 3.73
N GLU A 23 -8.34 -4.49 3.53
CA GLU A 23 -7.86 -5.82 3.13
C GLU A 23 -7.12 -5.76 1.78
N ILE A 24 -7.69 -5.08 0.79
CA ILE A 24 -7.04 -4.92 -0.52
C ILE A 24 -5.75 -4.12 -0.37
N ALA A 25 -5.74 -3.04 0.40
CA ALA A 25 -4.53 -2.26 0.65
C ALA A 25 -3.42 -3.10 1.29
N MET A 26 -3.74 -3.94 2.28
CA MET A 26 -2.78 -4.87 2.89
C MET A 26 -2.23 -5.89 1.88
N ARG A 27 -3.11 -6.50 1.08
CA ARG A 27 -2.70 -7.46 0.05
C ARG A 27 -1.83 -6.82 -1.03
N VAL A 28 -2.12 -5.57 -1.39
CA VAL A 28 -1.30 -4.78 -2.32
C VAL A 28 0.07 -4.49 -1.70
N GLY A 29 0.13 -4.09 -0.42
CA GLY A 29 1.39 -3.90 0.29
C GLY A 29 2.26 -5.16 0.30
N MET A 30 1.66 -6.33 0.58
CA MET A 30 2.36 -7.61 0.55
C MET A 30 2.85 -7.98 -0.87
N ALA A 31 1.98 -7.85 -1.87
CA ALA A 31 2.32 -8.14 -3.27
C ALA A 31 3.43 -7.21 -3.77
N ALA A 32 3.38 -5.92 -3.44
CA ALA A 32 4.41 -4.95 -3.76
C ALA A 32 5.74 -5.31 -3.07
N GLY A 33 5.72 -5.60 -1.77
CA GLY A 33 6.92 -6.00 -1.03
C GLY A 33 7.63 -7.19 -1.67
N LEU A 34 6.89 -8.25 -2.00
CA LEU A 34 7.45 -9.43 -2.69
C LEU A 34 7.94 -9.11 -4.12
N SER A 35 7.24 -8.24 -4.86
CA SER A 35 7.60 -7.90 -6.25
C SER A 35 8.85 -7.03 -6.36
N PHE A 36 9.16 -6.24 -5.32
CA PHE A 36 10.28 -5.30 -5.30
C PHE A 36 11.49 -5.79 -4.51
N GLN A 37 11.45 -7.02 -3.97
CA GLN A 37 12.62 -7.68 -3.40
C GLN A 37 13.59 -8.11 -4.49
N ARG A 38 14.84 -7.59 -4.42
CA ARG A 38 15.88 -7.76 -5.44
C ARG A 38 17.27 -7.67 -4.81
N GLY A 39 18.13 -8.63 -5.09
CA GLY A 39 19.48 -8.65 -4.52
C GLY A 39 19.48 -8.93 -3.02
N ASN A 40 20.64 -8.78 -2.38
CA ASN A 40 20.83 -9.11 -0.97
C ASN A 40 21.12 -7.85 -0.14
N HIS A 41 20.09 -7.06 0.13
CA HIS A 41 20.15 -5.89 1.00
C HIS A 41 18.81 -5.67 1.71
N ARG A 42 18.79 -4.80 2.71
CA ARG A 42 17.52 -4.37 3.32
C ARG A 42 16.69 -3.58 2.32
N HIS A 43 15.43 -3.96 2.18
CA HIS A 43 14.49 -3.30 1.28
C HIS A 43 13.67 -2.27 2.05
N ARG A 44 13.71 -1.03 1.58
CA ARG A 44 13.07 0.11 2.25
C ARG A 44 11.95 0.67 1.39
N VAL A 45 10.83 1.01 2.01
CA VAL A 45 9.69 1.65 1.37
C VAL A 45 9.34 2.91 2.14
N VAL A 46 9.00 3.97 1.40
CA VAL A 46 8.51 5.21 1.95
C VAL A 46 7.03 5.32 1.62
N LEU A 47 6.19 5.59 2.63
CA LEU A 47 4.76 5.81 2.46
C LEU A 47 4.42 7.25 2.82
N GLY A 48 3.75 7.92 1.87
CA GLY A 48 3.12 9.21 2.07
C GLY A 48 1.62 9.11 1.80
N LYS A 49 0.86 10.01 2.41
CA LYS A 49 -0.59 10.12 2.21
C LYS A 49 -1.00 11.58 2.14
N ASP A 50 -2.25 11.80 1.74
CA ASP A 50 -2.90 13.10 1.87
C ASP A 50 -3.52 13.29 3.28
N THR A 51 -4.33 14.35 3.42
CA THR A 51 -5.02 14.68 4.68
C THR A 51 -6.34 13.94 4.89
N ARG A 52 -6.76 13.04 3.99
CA ARG A 52 -8.05 12.34 4.13
C ARG A 52 -8.01 11.39 5.33
N LEU A 53 -9.12 11.34 6.07
CA LEU A 53 -9.28 10.45 7.23
C LEU A 53 -9.07 8.97 6.86
N SER A 54 -9.52 8.56 5.68
CA SER A 54 -9.32 7.18 5.19
C SER A 54 -7.84 6.83 4.99
N GLY A 55 -6.97 7.83 4.83
CA GLY A 55 -5.53 7.64 4.65
C GLY A 55 -4.90 6.90 5.82
N TYR A 56 -5.29 7.15 7.06
CA TYR A 56 -4.74 6.46 8.24
C TYR A 56 -5.02 4.96 8.24
N MET A 57 -6.23 4.57 7.83
CA MET A 57 -6.62 3.18 7.73
C MET A 57 -5.85 2.47 6.60
N ILE A 58 -5.74 3.13 5.43
CA ILE A 58 -5.04 2.57 4.27
C ILE A 58 -3.54 2.47 4.54
N GLU A 59 -2.94 3.50 5.15
CA GLU A 59 -1.52 3.54 5.54
C GLU A 59 -1.18 2.37 6.46
N ASN A 60 -1.92 2.20 7.57
CA ASN A 60 -1.69 1.09 8.50
C ASN A 60 -1.86 -0.29 7.85
N ALA A 61 -2.85 -0.44 6.97
CA ALA A 61 -3.04 -1.68 6.23
C ALA A 61 -1.87 -1.98 5.29
N MET A 62 -1.39 -0.98 4.52
CA MET A 62 -0.23 -1.13 3.65
C MET A 62 1.05 -1.42 4.44
N VAL A 63 1.27 -0.71 5.57
CA VAL A 63 2.39 -0.98 6.48
C VAL A 63 2.38 -2.44 6.91
N SER A 64 1.23 -2.95 7.38
CA SER A 64 1.11 -4.35 7.78
C SER A 64 1.49 -5.32 6.66
N GLY A 65 1.04 -5.07 5.42
CA GLY A 65 1.37 -5.90 4.27
C GLY A 65 2.84 -5.85 3.88
N LEU A 66 3.43 -4.65 3.85
CA LEU A 66 4.85 -4.44 3.51
C LEU A 66 5.79 -5.02 4.56
N CYS A 67 5.48 -4.84 5.85
CA CYS A 67 6.25 -5.43 6.95
C CYS A 67 6.15 -6.97 6.93
N ALA A 68 4.98 -7.53 6.63
CA ALA A 68 4.82 -8.98 6.49
C ALA A 68 5.62 -9.55 5.31
N ALA A 69 5.82 -8.75 4.25
CA ALA A 69 6.72 -9.12 3.16
C ALA A 69 8.21 -8.95 3.53
N GLY A 70 8.57 -8.35 4.67
CA GLY A 70 9.95 -8.14 5.09
C GLY A 70 10.57 -6.81 4.65
N MET A 71 9.74 -5.79 4.37
CA MET A 71 10.20 -4.44 4.01
C MET A 71 10.31 -3.56 5.27
N ASP A 72 11.34 -2.71 5.32
CA ASP A 72 11.47 -1.63 6.28
C ASP A 72 10.65 -0.42 5.81
N VAL A 73 9.59 -0.06 6.54
CA VAL A 73 8.64 0.99 6.13
C VAL A 73 8.88 2.30 6.87
N PHE A 74 8.98 3.40 6.13
CA PHE A 74 9.13 4.76 6.64
C PHE A 74 7.86 5.56 6.34
N LEU A 75 7.22 6.09 7.39
CA LEU A 75 6.03 6.91 7.27
C LEU A 75 6.42 8.39 7.20
N LEU A 76 5.97 9.07 6.15
CA LEU A 76 6.14 10.52 6.01
C LEU A 76 4.98 11.30 6.62
N GLY A 77 3.85 10.65 6.85
CA GLY A 77 2.61 11.32 7.21
C GLY A 77 2.00 12.10 6.03
N PRO A 78 1.18 13.14 6.30
CA PRO A 78 0.60 13.98 5.26
C PRO A 78 1.65 14.77 4.47
N ILE A 79 1.75 14.53 3.16
CA ILE A 79 2.67 15.25 2.26
C ILE A 79 1.96 15.63 0.94
N PRO A 80 2.37 16.69 0.24
CA PRO A 80 1.79 17.12 -1.04
C PRO A 80 1.97 16.12 -2.19
#